data_AF-A0A1H2W1K1-F1
#
_entry.id   AF-A0A1H2W1K1-F1
#
_cell.length_a   1.000
_cell.length_b   1.000
_cell.length_c   1.000
_cell.angle_alpha   90.00
_cell.angle_beta   90.00
_cell.angle_gamma   90.00
#
_symmetry.space_group_name_H-M   'P 1'
#
loop_
_entity.id
_entity.type
_entity.pdbx_description
1 polymer ?
#
loop_
_entity_poly.entity_id
_entity_poly.type
_entity_poly.pdbx_seq_one_letter_code
_entity_poly.pdbx_strand_id
1 'polypeptide(L)' 'MGFLYHYYELARGPFRSLTDLPLDEALIIQKQLKEDKMLFASKRSEDYLYTRIDLEQKARNIFISKGGKPPRITPLYMT' A
#
# COMPACT_ATOMS: atom_id res chain seq x y z
N MET A 1 -17.12 5.07 -15.14
CA MET A 1 -15.82 4.77 -14.51
C MET A 1 -16.08 3.82 -13.35
N GLY A 2 -15.54 2.60 -13.37
CA GLY A 2 -15.66 1.65 -12.24
C GLY A 2 -14.45 1.78 -11.31
N PHE A 3 -14.64 1.51 -10.02
CA PHE A 3 -13.54 1.44 -9.05
C PHE A 3 -13.31 -0.02 -8.63
N LEU A 4 -12.06 -0.36 -8.31
CA LEU A 4 -11.71 -1.67 -7.76
C LEU A 4 -11.64 -1.60 -6.23
N TYR A 5 -12.09 -2.67 -5.59
CA TYR A 5 -12.22 -2.79 -4.13
C TYR A 5 -11.54 -4.07 -3.64
N HIS A 6 -11.08 -4.06 -2.39
CA HIS A 6 -10.67 -5.29 -1.73
C HIS A 6 -11.84 -6.30 -1.74
N TYR A 7 -11.54 -7.57 -2.05
CA TYR A 7 -12.55 -8.63 -2.11
C TYR A 7 -13.30 -8.72 -0.77
N TYR A 8 -14.62 -8.59 -0.82
CA TYR A 8 -15.54 -8.48 0.34
C TYR A 8 -15.50 -7.18 1.16
N GLU A 9 -14.79 -6.12 0.73
CA GLU A 9 -14.66 -4.86 1.48
C GLU A 9 -15.20 -3.62 0.70
N LEU A 10 -16.29 -3.79 -0.08
CA LEU A 10 -16.90 -2.72 -0.89
C LEU A 10 -17.22 -1.44 -0.09
N ALA A 11 -17.71 -1.58 1.13
CA ALA A 11 -18.14 -0.47 1.99
C ALA A 11 -16.98 0.48 2.42
N ARG A 12 -15.71 0.03 2.29
CA ARG A 12 -14.54 0.82 2.67
C ARG A 12 -13.97 1.68 1.56
N GLY A 13 -14.55 1.61 0.37
CA GLY A 13 -14.09 2.38 -0.76
C GLY A 13 -12.96 1.70 -1.55
N PRO A 14 -12.47 2.37 -2.59
CA PRO A 14 -11.51 1.80 -3.53
C PRO A 14 -10.17 1.47 -2.86
N PHE A 15 -9.38 0.64 -3.53
CA PHE A 15 -7.98 0.44 -3.17
C PHE A 15 -7.25 1.78 -3.08
N ARG A 16 -6.59 2.00 -1.94
CA ARG A 16 -5.68 3.12 -1.73
C ARG A 16 -4.37 2.59 -1.17
N SER A 17 -3.25 3.02 -1.75
CA SER A 17 -1.95 2.63 -1.22
C SER A 17 -1.65 3.43 0.03
N LEU A 18 -1.27 2.76 1.13
CA LEU A 18 -0.76 3.44 2.31
C LEU A 18 0.62 4.06 2.05
N THR A 19 1.40 3.52 1.11
CA THR A 19 2.72 4.06 0.78
C THR A 19 2.64 5.34 -0.07
N ASP A 20 1.46 5.72 -0.56
CA ASP A 20 1.23 7.03 -1.19
C ASP A 20 1.09 8.16 -0.16
N LEU A 21 0.90 7.83 1.12
CA LEU A 21 0.75 8.80 2.21
C LEU A 21 2.10 9.04 2.91
N PRO A 22 2.25 10.19 3.60
CA PRO A 22 3.33 10.37 4.57
C PRO A 22 3.37 9.21 5.57
N LEU A 23 4.57 8.76 5.95
CA LEU A 23 4.76 7.58 6.80
C LEU A 23 3.96 7.66 8.10
N ASP A 24 3.95 8.83 8.72
CA ASP A 24 3.28 9.12 9.99
C ASP A 24 1.76 8.91 9.87
N GLU A 25 1.15 9.42 8.79
CA GLU A 25 -0.26 9.20 8.47
C GLU A 25 -0.54 7.74 8.15
N ALA A 26 0.33 7.11 7.36
CA ALA A 26 0.20 5.72 6.98
C ALA A 26 0.22 4.78 8.21
N LEU A 27 1.09 5.05 9.19
CA LEU A 27 1.20 4.30 10.44
C LEU A 27 -0.06 4.44 11.30
N ILE A 28 -0.62 5.66 11.39
CA ILE A 28 -1.90 5.89 12.09
C ILE A 28 -3.02 5.06 11.46
N ILE A 29 -3.14 5.09 10.13
CA ILE A 29 -4.17 4.32 9.41
C ILE A 29 -3.93 2.82 9.57
N GLN A 30 -2.67 2.34 9.49
CA GLN A 30 -2.36 0.93 9.71
C GLN A 30 -2.81 0.46 11.10
N LYS A 31 -2.60 1.30 12.13
CA LYS A 31 -3.04 0.99 13.49
C LYS A 31 -4.56 0.88 13.57
N GLN A 32 -5.30 1.80 12.94
CA GLN A 32 -6.77 1.73 12.88
C GLN A 32 -7.26 0.48 12.12
N LEU A 33 -6.62 0.12 11.01
CA LEU A 33 -6.95 -1.08 10.24
C LEU A 33 -6.69 -2.38 11.02
N LYS A 34 -5.79 -2.36 12.01
CA LYS A 34 -5.55 -3.49 12.92
C LYS A 34 -6.66 -3.70 13.94
N GLU A 35 -7.41 -2.67 14.28
CA GLU A 35 -8.48 -2.76 15.29
C GLU A 35 -9.68 -3.57 14.77
N ASP A 36 -9.95 -3.52 13.47
CA ASP A 36 -10.97 -4.36 12.85
C ASP A 36 -10.40 -5.71 12.38
N LYS A 37 -10.54 -6.73 13.23
CA LYS A 37 -10.06 -8.10 12.97
C LYS A 37 -10.70 -8.79 11.76
N MET A 38 -11.79 -8.25 11.21
CA MET A 38 -12.41 -8.79 9.99
C MET A 38 -11.66 -8.36 8.73
N LEU A 39 -10.85 -7.30 8.81
CA LEU A 39 -10.05 -6.82 7.69
C LEU A 39 -8.89 -7.75 7.37
N PHE A 40 -8.62 -7.90 6.08
CA PHE A 40 -7.38 -8.56 5.66
C PHE A 40 -6.15 -7.76 6.13
N ALA A 41 -6.24 -6.43 6.09
CA ALA A 41 -5.18 -5.54 6.54
C ALA A 41 -4.86 -5.67 8.05
N SER A 42 -5.79 -6.17 8.87
CA SER A 42 -5.55 -6.34 10.31
C SER A 42 -4.51 -7.41 10.64
N LYS A 43 -4.28 -8.34 9.71
CA LYS A 43 -3.31 -9.44 9.83
C LYS A 43 -1.86 -9.01 9.53
N ARG A 44 -1.64 -7.76 9.14
CA ARG A 44 -0.30 -7.22 8.85
C ARG A 44 0.53 -7.14 10.14
N SER A 45 1.82 -7.42 10.05
CA SER A 45 2.76 -7.23 11.15
C SER A 45 2.93 -5.72 11.48
N GLU A 46 3.52 -5.41 12.64
CA GLU A 46 3.76 -4.01 13.05
C GLU A 46 4.78 -3.32 12.14
N ASP A 47 5.79 -4.06 11.69
CA ASP A 47 6.85 -3.59 10.79
C ASP A 47 6.42 -3.55 9.32
N TYR A 48 5.19 -3.97 8.99
CA TYR A 48 4.73 -4.16 7.61
C TYR A 48 4.97 -2.92 6.74
N LEU A 49 4.67 -1.70 7.20
CA LEU A 49 4.85 -0.50 6.37
C LEU A 49 6.32 -0.19 6.10
N TYR A 50 7.20 -0.39 7.08
CA TYR A 50 8.64 -0.21 6.90
C TYR A 50 9.18 -1.22 5.88
N THR A 51 8.86 -2.49 6.08
CA THR A 51 9.22 -3.58 5.15
C THR A 51 8.66 -3.32 3.76
N ARG A 52 7.43 -2.80 3.67
CA ARG A 52 6.80 -2.47 2.39
C ARG A 52 7.54 -1.36 1.64
N ILE A 53 7.86 -0.26 2.32
CA ILE A 53 8.57 0.88 1.72
C ILE A 53 9.96 0.46 1.24
N ASP A 54 10.69 -0.32 2.03
CA ASP A 54 12.02 -0.84 1.66
C ASP A 54 11.95 -1.73 0.40
N LEU A 55 10.99 -2.66 0.35
CA LEU A 55 10.80 -3.53 -0.81
C LEU A 55 10.38 -2.75 -2.06
N GLU A 56 9.51 -1.74 -1.93
CA GLU A 56 9.12 -0.87 -3.04
C GLU A 56 10.31 -0.08 -3.59
N GLN A 57 11.18 0.45 -2.72
CA GLN A 57 12.39 1.14 -3.14
C GLN A 57 13.38 0.21 -3.84
N LYS A 58 13.57 -1.01 -3.33
CA LYS A 58 14.40 -2.04 -3.98
C LYS A 58 13.86 -2.40 -5.36
N ALA A 59 12.56 -2.65 -5.47
CA ALA A 59 11.90 -2.96 -6.73
C ALA A 59 12.05 -1.81 -7.75
N ARG A 60 11.85 -0.56 -7.31
CA ARG A 60 12.08 0.64 -8.13
C ARG A 60 13.52 0.70 -8.65
N ASN A 61 14.50 0.50 -7.77
CA ASN A 61 15.91 0.58 -8.14
C ASN A 61 16.29 -0.50 -9.17
N ILE A 62 15.78 -1.72 -9.00
CA ILE A 62 15.97 -2.82 -9.97
C ILE A 62 15.28 -2.51 -11.30
N PHE A 63 14.10 -1.91 -11.28
CA PHE A 63 13.40 -1.51 -12.50
C PHE A 63 14.18 -0.43 -13.27
N ILE A 64 14.70 0.57 -12.57
CA ILE A 64 15.53 1.64 -13.14
C ILE A 64 16.85 1.08 -13.71
N SER A 65 17.51 0.17 -12.99
CA SER A 65 18.77 -0.42 -13.46
C SER A 65 18.63 -1.24 -14.74
N LYS A 66 17.41 -1.75 -15.02
CA LYS A 66 17.06 -2.41 -16.29
C LYS A 66 16.61 -1.44 -17.39
N GLY A 67 16.74 -0.13 -17.19
CA GLY A 67 16.35 0.91 -18.14
C GLY A 67 14.91 1.41 -17.98
N GLY A 68 14.19 0.96 -16.95
CA GLY A 68 12.85 1.43 -16.65
C GLY A 68 12.82 2.90 -16.20
N LYS A 69 11.74 3.61 -16.56
CA LYS A 69 11.54 5.03 -16.22
C LYS A 69 10.21 5.21 -15.49
N PRO A 70 10.12 4.82 -14.20
CA PRO A 70 8.87 4.83 -13.46
C PRO A 70 8.40 6.27 -13.18
N PRO A 71 7.20 6.67 -13.64
CA PRO A 71 6.72 8.07 -13.55
C PRO A 71 6.29 8.49 -12.15
N ARG A 72 6.06 7.53 -11.24
CA ARG A 72 5.69 7.76 -9.83
C ARG A 72 6.74 7.15 -8.91
N ILE A 73 6.86 7.66 -7.70
CA ILE A 73 7.82 7.16 -6.69
C ILE A 73 7.36 5.80 -6.15
N THR A 74 6.07 5.68 -5.87
CA THR A 74 5.40 4.50 -5.33
C THR A 74 4.71 3.68 -6.44
N PRO A 75 4.52 2.38 -6.24
CA PRO A 75 3.75 1.56 -7.17
C PRO A 75 2.32 2.08 -7.33
N LEU A 76 1.82 2.09 -8.57
CA LEU A 76 0.40 2.25 -8.83
C LEU A 76 -0.27 0.89 -8.62
N TYR A 77 -1.20 0.81 -7.67
CA TYR A 77 -2.03 -0.38 -7.48
C TYR A 77 -3.15 -0.42 -8.52
N MET A 78 -3.96 -1.48 -8.49
CA MET A 78 -5.08 -1.69 -9.41
C MET A 78 -6.08 -0.51 -9.36
N THR A 79 -5.84 0.50 -10.19
CA THR A 79 -6.68 1.69 -10.43
C THR A 79 -7.50 1.52 -11.69
#